data_AF-A0ABD5T5K8-F1
#
_entry.id   AF-A0ABD5T5K8-F1
#
_cell.length_a   1.000
_cell.length_b   1.000
_cell.length_c   1.000
_cell.angle_alpha   90.00
_cell.angle_beta   90.00
_cell.angle_gamma   90.00
#
_symmetry.space_group_name_H-M   'P 1'
#
loop_
_entity.id
_entity.type
_entity.pdbx_description
1 polymer ?
#
loop_
_entity_poly.entity_id
_entity_poly.type
_entity_poly.pdbx_seq_one_letter_code
_entity_poly.pdbx_strand_id
1 'polypeptide(L)'
;MTVCDAPGKVYLFGEHAVVYGEPAVPAAIERRATVSAEPRDDDHVRVEAEDLSLDGFTVEYAGGTDDRPDVDVPTPLVEAAMG
;
A
#
# COMPACT_ATOMS: atom_id res chain seq x y z
N MET A 1 13.19 -9.88 12.24
CA MET A 1 13.19 -9.18 10.94
C MET A 1 13.08 -10.21 9.82
N THR A 2 12.09 -10.04 8.95
CA THR A 2 11.87 -10.82 7.72
C THR A 2 11.91 -9.87 6.54
N VAL A 3 12.53 -10.27 5.44
CA VAL A 3 12.59 -9.48 4.20
C VAL A 3 11.98 -10.30 3.08
N CYS A 4 11.06 -9.69 2.35
CA CYS A 4 10.40 -10.25 1.18
C CYS A 4 10.66 -9.37 -0.03
N ASP A 5 10.60 -9.97 -1.23
CA ASP A 5 10.73 -9.26 -2.48
C ASP A 5 9.78 -9.85 -3.53
N ALA A 6 9.15 -8.99 -4.32
CA ALA A 6 8.37 -9.36 -5.49
C ALA A 6 8.81 -8.59 -6.76
N PRO A 7 8.84 -9.24 -7.94
CA PRO A 7 9.08 -8.57 -9.21
C PRO A 7 7.87 -7.78 -9.68
N GLY A 8 8.11 -6.73 -10.45
CA GLY A 8 7.09 -6.04 -11.24
C GLY A 8 6.67 -6.88 -12.45
N LYS A 9 5.64 -6.42 -13.16
CA LYS A 9 5.13 -7.09 -14.36
C LYS A 9 4.84 -6.13 -15.50
N VAL A 10 4.94 -6.64 -16.73
CA VAL A 10 4.49 -5.98 -17.97
C VAL A 10 3.62 -6.95 -18.78
N TYR A 11 2.76 -6.43 -19.64
CA TYR A 11 2.05 -7.24 -20.64
C TYR A 11 2.85 -7.23 -21.96
N LEU A 12 3.28 -8.39 -22.43
CA LEU A 12 3.93 -8.53 -23.73
C LEU A 12 2.90 -8.46 -24.87
N PHE A 13 1.72 -9.03 -24.63
CA PHE A 13 0.60 -9.06 -25.57
C PHE A 13 -0.74 -9.04 -24.84
N GLY A 14 -1.77 -8.51 -25.52
CA GLY A 14 -3.16 -8.63 -25.09
C GLY A 14 -3.65 -7.56 -24.11
N GLU A 15 -2.97 -6.41 -23.99
CA GLU A 15 -3.33 -5.35 -23.03
C GLU A 15 -4.78 -4.85 -23.21
N HIS A 16 -5.22 -4.71 -24.47
CA HIS A 16 -6.57 -4.30 -24.81
C HIS A 16 -7.53 -5.50 -24.92
N ALA A 17 -7.01 -6.71 -25.18
CA ALA A 17 -7.81 -7.92 -25.36
C ALA A 17 -8.35 -8.44 -24.01
N VAL A 18 -7.53 -8.38 -22.95
CA VAL A 18 -7.90 -8.85 -21.61
C VAL A 18 -9.09 -8.09 -21.02
N VAL A 19 -9.30 -6.84 -21.43
CA VAL A 19 -10.46 -6.03 -21.03
C VAL A 19 -11.78 -6.64 -21.51
N TYR A 20 -11.74 -7.44 -22.57
CA TYR A 20 -12.90 -8.14 -23.14
C TYR A 20 -12.95 -9.63 -22.77
N GLY A 21 -12.13 -10.07 -21.82
CA GLY A 21 -12.08 -11.47 -21.37
C GLY A 21 -11.20 -12.39 -22.21
N GLU A 22 -10.47 -11.85 -23.19
CA GLU A 22 -9.54 -12.63 -24.00
C GLU A 22 -8.16 -12.78 -23.31
N PRO A 23 -7.34 -13.79 -23.66
CA PRO A 23 -6.05 -14.02 -23.01
C PRO A 23 -5.04 -12.88 -23.21
N ALA A 24 -4.14 -12.71 -22.23
CA ALA A 24 -2.96 -11.86 -22.32
C ALA A 24 -1.71 -12.59 -21.83
N VAL A 25 -0.53 -12.13 -22.26
CA VAL A 25 0.76 -12.72 -21.89
C VAL A 25 1.54 -11.74 -21.01
N PRO A 26 1.47 -11.84 -19.69
CA PRO A 26 2.31 -11.06 -18.79
C PRO A 26 3.71 -11.67 -18.66
N ALA A 27 4.69 -10.83 -18.34
CA ALA A 27 6.05 -11.23 -17.99
C ALA A 27 6.53 -10.46 -16.76
N ALA A 28 7.30 -11.14 -15.90
CA ALA A 28 7.99 -10.50 -14.79
C ALA A 28 9.15 -9.64 -15.31
N ILE A 29 9.45 -8.56 -14.61
CA ILE A 29 10.60 -7.68 -14.89
C ILE A 29 11.41 -7.42 -13.63
N GLU A 30 12.69 -7.08 -13.81
CA GLU A 30 13.66 -6.82 -12.72
C GLU A 30 13.43 -5.49 -11.98
N ARG A 31 12.25 -4.86 -12.14
CA ARG A 31 11.81 -3.78 -11.26
C ARG A 31 11.14 -4.40 -10.05
N ARG A 32 11.89 -4.56 -8.96
CA ARG A 32 11.44 -5.27 -7.77
C ARG A 32 10.94 -4.32 -6.68
N ALA A 33 10.02 -4.81 -5.87
CA ALA A 33 9.59 -4.17 -4.63
C ALA A 33 10.08 -5.02 -3.45
N THR A 34 10.81 -4.40 -2.53
CA THR A 34 11.37 -5.04 -1.35
C THR A 34 10.66 -4.52 -0.11
N VAL A 35 10.27 -5.41 0.79
CA VAL A 35 9.62 -5.07 2.05
C VAL A 35 10.33 -5.76 3.19
N SER A 36 10.69 -4.99 4.23
CA SER A 36 11.14 -5.52 5.52
C SER A 36 10.02 -5.42 6.56
N ALA A 37 9.91 -6.44 7.40
CA ALA A 37 9.00 -6.47 8.53
C ALA A 37 9.74 -6.94 9.78
N GLU A 38 9.46 -6.30 10.90
CA GLU A 38 10.01 -6.67 12.20
C GLU A 38 8.92 -6.65 13.28
N PRO A 39 8.98 -7.58 14.25
CA PRO A 39 8.09 -7.53 15.39
C PRO A 39 8.38 -6.27 16.19
N ARG A 40 7.32 -5.68 16.75
CA ARG A 40 7.40 -4.56 17.68
C ARG A 40 7.05 -5.05 19.08
N ASP A 41 7.53 -4.31 20.07
CA ASP A 41 7.24 -4.56 21.49
C ASP A 41 5.97 -3.81 21.97
N ASP A 42 5.27 -3.14 21.05
CA ASP A 42 4.01 -2.43 21.29
C ASP A 42 2.85 -3.06 20.50
N ASP A 43 1.62 -2.62 20.78
CA ASP A 43 0.41 -3.13 20.14
C ASP A 43 0.07 -2.40 18.83
N HIS A 44 1.04 -1.68 18.25
CA HIS A 44 0.84 -0.85 17.06
C HIS A 44 1.37 -1.52 15.78
N VAL A 45 0.71 -1.25 14.66
CA VAL A 45 1.22 -1.55 13.32
C VAL A 45 1.68 -0.25 12.67
N ARG A 46 2.96 -0.18 12.30
CA ARG A 46 3.54 0.96 11.56
C ARG A 46 3.87 0.53 10.14
N VAL A 47 3.38 1.32 9.17
CA VAL A 47 3.68 1.12 7.75
C VAL A 47 4.46 2.33 7.25
N GLU A 48 5.64 2.09 6.69
CA GLU A 48 6.48 3.12 6.06
C GLU A 48 6.52 2.85 4.56
N ALA A 49 6.13 3.84 3.76
CA ALA A 49 6.03 3.74 2.31
C ALA A 49 6.72 4.96 1.67
N GLU A 50 8.05 4.95 1.66
CA GLU A 50 8.89 6.09 1.26
C GLU A 50 8.69 6.50 -0.21
N ASP A 51 8.45 5.53 -1.09
CA ASP A 51 8.29 5.75 -2.54
C ASP A 51 6.84 6.06 -2.95
N LEU A 52 5.91 6.12 -1.99
CA LEU A 52 4.50 6.23 -2.27
C LEU A 52 4.07 7.71 -2.34
N SER A 53 3.83 8.20 -3.55
CA SER A 53 3.15 9.48 -3.77
C SER A 53 1.63 9.26 -3.81
N LEU A 54 0.92 9.62 -2.74
CA LEU A 54 -0.56 9.56 -2.70
C LEU A 54 -1.17 10.94 -2.78
N ASP A 55 -2.17 11.09 -3.65
CA ASP A 55 -3.18 12.16 -3.57
C ASP A 55 -4.42 11.61 -2.83
N GLY A 56 -4.42 11.71 -1.51
CA GLY A 56 -5.50 11.22 -0.65
C GLY A 56 -5.43 9.71 -0.39
N PHE A 57 -5.42 9.34 0.89
CA PHE A 57 -5.52 7.95 1.32
C PHE A 57 -6.44 7.85 2.53
N THR A 58 -7.06 6.70 2.71
CA THR A 58 -7.93 6.41 3.85
C THR A 58 -7.38 5.20 4.58
N VAL A 59 -7.15 5.34 5.88
CA VAL A 59 -6.81 4.23 6.76
C VAL A 59 -8.06 3.91 7.57
N GLU A 60 -8.51 2.66 7.49
CA GLU A 60 -9.62 2.15 8.28
C GLU A 60 -9.07 1.19 9.33
N TYR A 61 -9.40 1.46 10.59
CA TYR A 61 -9.01 0.63 11.72
C TYR A 61 -10.20 -0.23 12.16
N ALA A 62 -10.00 -1.54 12.32
CA ALA A 62 -10.99 -2.40 12.97
C ALA A 62 -10.86 -2.25 14.49
N GLY A 63 -11.83 -1.62 15.16
CA GLY A 63 -11.81 -1.37 16.60
C GLY A 63 -12.94 -0.46 17.09
N GLY A 64 -13.01 -0.22 18.40
CA GLY A 64 -13.91 0.78 18.98
C GLY A 64 -13.42 2.20 18.72
N THR A 65 -14.32 3.17 18.61
CA THR A 65 -14.01 4.59 18.34
C THR A 65 -13.52 5.37 19.56
N ASP A 66 -13.35 4.71 20.70
CA ASP A 66 -13.02 5.36 21.97
C ASP A 66 -11.58 5.88 22.02
N ASP A 67 -10.66 5.32 21.22
CA ASP A 67 -9.30 5.80 21.05
C ASP A 67 -9.14 6.53 19.70
N ARG A 68 -8.81 7.82 19.74
CA ARG A 68 -8.49 8.59 18.54
C ARG A 68 -7.23 7.99 17.90
N PRO A 69 -7.24 7.67 16.60
CA PRO A 69 -6.03 7.17 15.95
C PRO A 69 -4.92 8.22 16.07
N ASP A 70 -3.73 7.79 16.47
CA ASP A 70 -2.54 8.64 16.50
C ASP A 70 -2.05 8.83 15.07
N VAL A 71 -2.60 9.85 14.40
CA VAL A 71 -2.28 10.18 13.01
C VAL A 71 -1.25 11.31 13.00
N ASP A 72 0.02 10.96 12.83
CA ASP A 72 1.12 11.91 12.67
C ASP A 72 1.15 12.46 11.22
N VAL A 73 0.20 13.35 10.93
CA VAL A 73 0.14 14.11 9.67
C VAL A 73 -0.07 15.60 9.98
N PRO A 74 0.28 16.53 9.05
CA PRO A 74 0.02 17.94 9.25
C PRO A 74 -1.42 18.21 9.69
N THR A 75 -1.58 19.01 10.75
CA THR A 75 -2.87 19.33 11.37
C THR A 75 -4.00 19.68 10.39
N PRO A 76 -3.76 20.44 9.29
CA PRO A 76 -4.81 20.76 8.32
C PRO A 76 -5.42 19.53 7.63
N LEU A 77 -4.66 18.45 7.44
CA LEU A 77 -5.15 17.21 6.84
C LEU A 77 -5.98 16.40 7.83
N VAL A 78 -5.60 16.40 9.11
CA VAL A 78 -6.38 15.75 10.18
C VAL A 78 -7.75 16.42 10.33
N GLU A 79 -7.79 17.75 10.33
CA GLU A 79 -9.03 18.52 10.46
C GLU A 79 -9.97 18.31 9.26
N ALA A 80 -9.43 18.25 8.03
CA ALA A 80 -10.22 18.00 6.83
C ALA A 80 -10.81 16.57 6.77
N ALA A 81 -10.13 15.58 7.35
CA ALA A 81 -10.56 14.18 7.33
C ALA A 81 -11.56 13.82 8.44
N MET A 82 -11.58 14.58 9.55
CA MET A 82 -12.32 14.25 10.78
C MET A 82 -13.61 15.06 10.97
N GLY A 83 -14.14 15.68 9.90
CA GLY A 83 -15.30 16.59 9.88
C GLY A 83 -16.30 16.47 11.03
#